data_AF-A0A4Y7J9P9-F1
#
_entry.id   AF-A0A4Y7J9P9-F1
#
_cell.length_a   1.000
_cell.length_b   1.000
_cell.length_c   1.000
_cell.angle_alpha   90.00
_cell.angle_beta   90.00
_cell.angle_gamma   90.00
#
_symmetry.space_group_name_H-M   'P 1'
#
loop_
_entity.id
_entity.type
_entity.pdbx_description
1 polymer ?
#
loop_
_entity_poly.entity_id
_entity_poly.type
_entity_poly.pdbx_seq_one_letter_code
_entity_poly.pdbx_strand_id
1 'polypeptide(L)'
;MAASDSNTSIIFLYIFLVVLLLQTQISNSLTCSSQKLSKNKLYKQCSDLPKLDSYLHWTYDSSKSSLDIAFIAPPAKPDGWIAWAINPTSTGMVGSQTLVAYKQSDGSMTVKTYNITSYKDVLLGKIDFQVSKMEAEYVDGVIKMYASIVLPPTYGKVVNHVWQVGPSLKNENGDLNVHGFAADNINSVGKLDLMSGSAGGSSGGGGSTSTTSTSSGSAKSGGISSKLKKKNIHGVLNAVSWGMLFPIGAVIARYLRVFEAADPAWFYLHVFCQLSGYAIGVAGWATGLQLGKQAQGFGNTLHRNIGITLFTFATLQVITPPTIFFSFRDQHLMRSDFLTLIV
;
A
#
# COMPACT_ATOMS: atom_id res chain seq x y z
N MET A 1 34.98 -34.42 28.66
CA MET A 1 35.06 -33.40 27.60
C MET A 1 33.65 -33.13 27.10
N ALA A 2 32.93 -32.17 27.68
CA ALA A 2 31.52 -31.87 27.34
C ALA A 2 31.15 -30.39 27.65
N ALA A 3 32.14 -29.49 27.58
CA ALA A 3 31.96 -28.05 27.87
C ALA A 3 32.12 -27.16 26.63
N SER A 4 32.36 -27.76 25.45
CA SER A 4 32.60 -27.02 24.20
C SER A 4 31.30 -26.70 23.45
N ASP A 5 30.25 -27.51 23.58
CA ASP A 5 29.07 -27.42 22.71
C ASP A 5 28.07 -26.32 23.13
N SER A 6 28.00 -25.97 24.42
CA SER A 6 27.07 -24.93 24.90
C SER A 6 27.46 -23.53 24.43
N ASN A 7 28.78 -23.26 24.32
CA ASN A 7 29.29 -21.96 23.90
C ASN A 7 29.03 -21.71 22.41
N THR A 8 29.13 -22.74 21.57
CA THR A 8 28.82 -22.64 20.13
C THR A 8 27.34 -22.32 19.88
N SER A 9 26.40 -22.94 20.60
CA SER A 9 24.97 -22.64 20.43
C SER A 9 24.59 -21.22 20.87
N ILE A 10 25.21 -20.70 21.94
CA ILE A 10 25.01 -19.31 22.39
C ILE A 10 25.55 -18.32 21.35
N ILE A 11 26.70 -18.62 20.73
CA ILE A 11 27.29 -17.78 19.69
C ILE A 11 26.40 -17.74 18.44
N PHE A 12 25.84 -18.87 17.99
CA PHE A 12 24.91 -18.89 16.86
C PHE A 12 23.60 -18.14 17.15
N LEU A 13 23.06 -18.25 18.37
CA LEU A 13 21.89 -17.50 18.79
C LEU A 13 22.17 -15.99 18.80
N TYR A 14 23.35 -15.59 19.30
CA TYR A 14 23.79 -14.19 19.30
C TYR A 14 23.99 -13.65 17.88
N ILE A 15 24.64 -14.41 16.99
CA ILE A 15 24.84 -14.02 15.60
C ILE A 15 23.48 -13.91 14.88
N PHE A 16 22.54 -14.83 15.13
CA PHE A 16 21.21 -14.77 14.57
C PHE A 16 20.41 -13.55 15.06
N LEU A 17 20.46 -13.24 16.36
CA LEU A 17 19.86 -12.03 16.95
C LEU A 17 20.49 -10.75 16.40
N VAL A 18 21.81 -10.73 16.25
CA VAL A 18 22.56 -9.60 15.68
C VAL A 18 22.18 -9.40 14.21
N VAL A 19 22.12 -10.46 13.39
CA VAL A 19 21.65 -10.37 11.99
C VAL A 19 20.18 -9.91 11.90
N LEU A 20 19.32 -10.32 12.83
CA LEU A 20 17.92 -9.86 12.91
C LEU A 20 17.84 -8.36 13.26
N LEU A 21 18.74 -7.87 14.14
CA LEU A 21 18.84 -6.47 14.53
C LEU A 21 19.44 -5.60 13.40
N LEU A 22 20.42 -6.12 12.65
CA LEU A 22 21.08 -5.44 11.52
C LEU A 22 20.18 -5.31 10.26
N GLN A 23 19.05 -6.01 10.19
CA GLN A 23 18.08 -5.87 9.09
C GLN A 23 17.06 -4.74 9.30
N THR A 24 17.14 -3.98 10.39
CA THR A 24 16.32 -2.80 10.59
C THR A 24 16.86 -1.61 9.79
N GLN A 25 16.75 -1.68 8.46
CA GLN A 25 16.77 -0.48 7.64
C GLN A 25 15.53 0.32 8.05
N ILE A 26 15.70 1.30 8.93
CA ILE A 26 14.67 2.30 9.21
C ILE A 26 14.59 3.16 7.97
N SER A 27 13.83 2.71 6.99
CA SER A 27 13.37 3.55 5.89
C SER A 27 12.46 4.60 6.54
N ASN A 28 13.01 5.80 6.76
CA ASN A 28 12.20 6.96 7.13
C ASN A 28 11.31 7.28 5.92
N SER A 29 10.12 6.68 5.89
CA SER A 29 9.10 7.05 4.91
C SER A 29 8.65 8.46 5.22
N LEU A 30 8.92 9.41 4.31
CA LEU A 30 8.33 10.73 4.41
C LEU A 30 6.80 10.57 4.32
N THR A 31 6.11 11.26 5.22
CA THR A 31 4.66 11.45 5.15
C THR A 31 4.35 12.81 4.55
N CYS A 32 3.14 12.99 4.05
CA CYS A 32 2.70 14.26 3.48
C CYS A 32 2.92 15.42 4.48
N SER A 33 2.64 15.22 5.78
CA SER A 33 2.88 16.23 6.82
C SER A 33 4.35 16.60 7.04
N SER A 34 5.28 15.71 6.66
CA SER A 34 6.72 15.95 6.77
C SER A 34 7.32 16.63 5.53
N GLN A 35 6.55 16.78 4.45
CA GLN A 35 7.01 17.41 3.22
C GLN A 35 7.23 18.91 3.43
N LYS A 36 8.46 19.37 3.17
CA LYS A 36 8.80 20.80 3.23
C LYS A 36 8.33 21.48 1.95
N LEU A 37 7.36 22.37 2.05
CA LEU A 37 6.90 23.20 0.94
C LEU A 37 7.66 24.53 0.91
N SER A 38 8.01 24.99 -0.29
CA SER A 38 8.69 26.26 -0.44
C SER A 38 7.82 27.46 -0.08
N LYS A 39 8.49 28.57 0.25
CA LYS A 39 7.87 29.88 0.53
C LYS A 39 6.82 29.86 1.65
N ASN A 40 6.93 28.93 2.61
CA ASN A 40 5.98 28.77 3.73
C ASN A 40 4.52 28.64 3.26
N LYS A 41 4.28 28.02 2.09
CA LYS A 41 2.92 27.76 1.63
C LYS A 41 2.23 26.79 2.58
N LEU A 42 1.07 27.20 3.11
CA LEU A 42 0.27 26.41 4.04
C LEU A 42 -0.97 25.88 3.34
N TYR A 43 -1.27 24.61 3.58
CA TYR A 43 -2.45 23.92 3.08
C TYR A 43 -3.24 23.32 4.24
N LYS A 44 -4.57 23.38 4.16
CA LYS A 44 -5.46 22.86 5.21
C LYS A 44 -5.47 21.33 5.26
N GLN A 45 -5.33 20.71 4.10
CA GLN A 45 -5.45 19.28 3.91
C GLN A 45 -4.20 18.73 3.20
N CYS A 46 -3.93 17.46 3.43
CA CYS A 46 -2.74 16.78 2.96
C CYS A 46 -2.97 15.27 3.02
N SER A 47 -2.51 14.55 2.00
CA SER A 47 -2.62 13.10 1.90
C SER A 47 -1.40 12.49 1.23
N ASP A 48 -0.92 11.40 1.81
CA ASP A 48 -0.06 10.43 1.12
C ASP A 48 -0.88 9.75 0.02
N LEU A 49 -0.44 9.83 -1.23
CA LEU A 49 -1.08 9.09 -2.30
C LEU A 49 -0.52 7.66 -2.30
N PRO A 50 -1.35 6.65 -2.59
CA PRO A 50 -0.98 5.25 -2.40
C PRO A 50 0.10 4.75 -3.38
N LYS A 51 0.50 5.56 -4.37
CA LYS A 51 1.30 5.15 -5.53
C LYS A 51 2.29 6.24 -5.94
N LEU A 52 3.43 5.82 -6.49
CA LEU A 52 4.46 6.68 -7.09
C LEU A 52 5.12 7.65 -6.10
N ASP A 53 5.25 7.25 -4.83
CA ASP A 53 5.90 8.04 -3.77
C ASP A 53 5.47 9.51 -3.78
N SER A 54 4.16 9.71 -3.89
CA SER A 54 3.57 11.00 -4.20
C SER A 54 2.65 11.51 -3.12
N TYR A 55 2.56 12.83 -3.03
CA TYR A 55 1.87 13.54 -1.96
C TYR A 55 1.03 14.66 -2.54
N LEU A 56 -0.14 14.88 -1.97
CA LEU A 56 -1.02 15.98 -2.35
C LEU A 56 -1.36 16.81 -1.12
N HIS A 57 -1.07 18.10 -1.19
CA HIS A 57 -1.57 19.11 -0.27
C HIS A 57 -2.62 19.94 -0.97
N TRP A 58 -3.68 20.32 -0.27
CA TRP A 58 -4.68 21.21 -0.83
C TRP A 58 -5.42 22.05 0.20
N THR A 59 -5.97 23.15 -0.29
CA THR A 59 -6.93 23.98 0.42
C THR A 59 -8.06 24.29 -0.55
N TYR A 60 -9.29 24.00 -0.14
CA TYR A 60 -10.46 24.37 -0.90
C TYR A 60 -11.22 25.51 -0.21
N ASP A 61 -11.41 26.61 -0.93
CA ASP A 61 -12.27 27.71 -0.55
C ASP A 61 -13.61 27.58 -1.29
N SER A 62 -14.63 27.11 -0.57
CA SER A 62 -15.97 26.90 -1.14
C SER A 62 -16.65 28.21 -1.56
N SER A 63 -16.28 29.35 -0.97
CA SER A 63 -16.89 30.65 -1.28
C SER A 63 -16.42 31.17 -2.65
N LYS A 64 -15.17 30.84 -3.02
CA LYS A 64 -14.54 31.22 -4.30
C LYS A 64 -14.52 30.08 -5.31
N SER A 65 -15.01 28.91 -4.91
CA SER A 65 -14.84 27.64 -5.63
C SER A 65 -13.40 27.41 -6.09
N SER A 66 -12.44 27.79 -5.24
CA SER A 66 -11.02 27.80 -5.56
C SER A 66 -10.30 26.66 -4.82
N LEU A 67 -9.56 25.87 -5.56
CA LEU A 67 -8.73 24.77 -5.08
C LEU A 67 -7.26 25.13 -5.28
N ASP A 68 -6.57 25.40 -4.19
CA ASP A 68 -5.12 25.51 -4.18
C ASP A 68 -4.51 24.14 -3.93
N ILE A 69 -3.52 23.72 -4.74
CA ILE A 69 -2.82 22.46 -4.58
C ILE A 69 -1.30 22.63 -4.47
N ALA A 70 -0.66 21.65 -3.83
CA ALA A 70 0.73 21.29 -4.06
C ALA A 70 0.81 19.78 -4.29
N PHE A 71 1.25 19.36 -5.48
CA PHE A 71 1.50 17.96 -5.82
C PHE A 71 3.00 17.69 -5.84
N ILE A 72 3.42 16.62 -5.20
CA ILE A 72 4.83 16.30 -4.96
C ILE A 72 5.07 14.87 -5.41
N ALA A 73 6.05 14.65 -6.27
CA ALA A 73 6.47 13.31 -6.66
C ALA A 73 7.90 13.33 -7.24
N PRO A 74 8.66 12.25 -7.10
CA PRO A 74 9.85 12.04 -7.92
C PRO A 74 9.43 11.77 -9.38
N PRO A 75 10.06 12.42 -10.39
CA PRO A 75 9.86 12.03 -11.78
C PRO A 75 10.47 10.63 -12.03
N ALA A 76 10.03 9.94 -13.09
CA ALA A 76 10.52 8.58 -13.37
C ALA A 76 12.02 8.54 -13.73
N LYS A 77 12.57 9.68 -14.19
CA LYS A 77 13.98 9.93 -14.46
C LYS A 77 14.30 11.40 -14.13
N PRO A 78 15.58 11.80 -13.97
CA PRO A 78 15.95 13.18 -13.61
C PRO A 78 15.38 14.27 -14.52
N ASP A 79 15.34 14.04 -15.84
CA ASP A 79 14.75 14.97 -16.83
C ASP A 79 13.27 14.66 -17.13
N GLY A 80 12.63 13.90 -16.25
CA GLY A 80 11.25 13.48 -16.38
C GLY A 80 10.25 14.56 -15.99
N TRP A 81 8.99 14.13 -15.91
CA TRP A 81 7.86 14.99 -15.61
C TRP A 81 6.96 14.35 -14.55
N ILE A 82 6.20 15.18 -13.83
CA ILE A 82 5.13 14.73 -12.95
C ILE A 82 3.81 15.37 -13.38
N ALA A 83 2.70 14.67 -13.15
CA ALA A 83 1.38 15.12 -13.55
C ALA A 83 0.35 14.86 -12.46
N TRP A 84 -0.55 15.81 -12.28
CA TRP A 84 -1.76 15.65 -11.48
C TRP A 84 -2.94 16.24 -12.23
N ALA A 85 -4.08 15.56 -12.18
CA ALA A 85 -5.25 15.95 -12.94
C ALA A 85 -6.55 15.70 -12.18
N ILE A 86 -7.56 16.48 -12.54
CA ILE A 86 -8.95 16.18 -12.21
C ILE A 86 -9.60 15.59 -13.45
N ASN A 87 -10.29 14.46 -13.28
CA ASN A 87 -11.10 13.88 -14.33
C ASN A 87 -12.59 14.14 -14.04
N PRO A 88 -13.25 15.02 -14.82
CA PRO A 88 -14.63 15.39 -14.58
C PRO A 88 -15.63 14.27 -14.88
N THR A 89 -15.28 13.31 -15.74
CA THR A 89 -16.23 12.38 -16.37
C THR A 89 -15.98 10.92 -16.01
N SER A 90 -14.73 10.55 -15.72
CA SER A 90 -14.32 9.18 -15.42
C SER A 90 -13.29 9.12 -14.30
N THR A 91 -12.88 7.91 -13.94
CA THR A 91 -11.82 7.65 -12.94
C THR A 91 -10.47 7.35 -13.59
N GLY A 92 -10.39 7.33 -14.93
CA GLY A 92 -9.18 6.95 -15.67
C GLY A 92 -8.42 8.15 -16.22
N MET A 93 -7.43 7.88 -17.07
CA MET A 93 -6.62 8.95 -17.68
C MET A 93 -7.41 9.77 -18.72
N VAL A 94 -8.23 9.12 -19.55
CA VAL A 94 -9.01 9.78 -20.60
C VAL A 94 -10.12 10.65 -20.01
N GLY A 95 -10.19 11.90 -20.45
CA GLY A 95 -11.05 12.98 -19.92
C GLY A 95 -10.35 13.88 -18.91
N SER A 96 -9.09 13.60 -18.55
CA SER A 96 -8.39 14.32 -17.50
C SER A 96 -7.93 15.71 -17.94
N GLN A 97 -8.28 16.70 -17.11
CA GLN A 97 -7.82 18.07 -17.21
C GLN A 97 -6.54 18.20 -16.37
N THR A 98 -5.39 18.18 -17.05
CA THR A 98 -4.11 17.80 -16.45
C THR A 98 -3.16 18.97 -16.30
N LEU A 99 -2.49 19.02 -15.15
CA LEU A 99 -1.32 19.87 -14.90
C LEU A 99 -0.07 19.00 -14.93
N VAL A 100 0.94 19.43 -15.67
CA VAL A 100 2.22 18.72 -15.78
C VAL A 100 3.36 19.67 -15.46
N ALA A 101 4.23 19.25 -14.56
CA ALA A 101 5.45 19.96 -14.20
C ALA A 101 6.68 19.23 -14.76
N TYR A 102 7.60 19.99 -15.34
CA TYR A 102 8.83 19.46 -15.91
C TYR A 102 9.91 20.54 -16.01
N LYS A 103 11.14 20.10 -16.25
CA LYS A 103 12.31 20.95 -16.44
C LYS A 103 12.47 21.32 -17.92
N GLN A 104 12.67 22.60 -18.22
CA GLN A 104 12.94 23.12 -19.55
C GLN A 104 14.42 22.96 -19.93
N SER A 105 14.73 23.19 -21.21
CA SER A 105 16.12 23.10 -21.73
C SER A 105 17.08 24.10 -21.09
N ASP A 106 16.57 25.27 -20.66
CA ASP A 106 17.32 26.28 -19.90
C ASP A 106 17.52 25.91 -18.42
N GLY A 107 16.99 24.76 -17.99
CA GLY A 107 17.06 24.25 -16.64
C GLY A 107 15.99 24.78 -15.69
N SER A 108 15.16 25.73 -16.11
CA SER A 108 14.05 26.26 -15.31
C SER A 108 12.90 25.25 -15.21
N MET A 109 12.13 25.33 -14.12
CA MET A 109 10.92 24.51 -13.95
C MET A 109 9.70 25.24 -14.48
N THR A 110 8.84 24.51 -15.18
CA THR A 110 7.56 25.03 -15.69
C THR A 110 6.41 24.11 -15.32
N VAL A 111 5.20 24.66 -15.34
CA VAL A 111 3.94 23.92 -15.26
C VAL A 111 3.10 24.28 -16.48
N LYS A 112 2.60 23.28 -17.21
CA LYS A 112 1.71 23.49 -18.35
C LYS A 112 0.47 22.59 -18.25
N THR A 113 -0.58 22.97 -18.98
CA THR A 113 -1.87 22.27 -19.01
C THR A 113 -1.96 21.34 -20.23
N TYR A 114 -2.59 20.19 -20.03
CA TYR A 114 -2.83 19.17 -21.07
C TYR A 114 -4.26 18.66 -20.95
N ASN A 115 -4.99 18.65 -22.06
CA ASN A 115 -6.32 18.08 -22.11
C ASN A 115 -6.23 16.65 -22.69
N ILE A 116 -6.44 15.65 -21.86
CA ILE A 116 -6.22 14.25 -22.23
C ILE A 116 -7.51 13.64 -22.78
N THR A 117 -7.70 13.70 -24.09
CA THR A 117 -8.90 13.15 -24.75
C THR A 117 -8.69 11.74 -25.30
N SER A 118 -7.43 11.31 -25.47
CA SER A 118 -7.08 9.98 -25.97
C SER A 118 -5.76 9.48 -25.36
N TYR A 119 -5.44 8.20 -25.55
CA TYR A 119 -4.14 7.62 -25.17
C TYR A 119 -2.99 7.99 -26.12
N LYS A 120 -3.30 8.52 -27.31
CA LYS A 120 -2.32 8.75 -28.39
C LYS A 120 -1.87 10.20 -28.45
N ASP A 121 -2.78 11.12 -28.14
CA ASP A 121 -2.60 12.56 -28.37
C ASP A 121 -2.64 13.31 -27.03
N VAL A 122 -1.54 13.20 -26.28
CA VAL A 122 -1.31 14.01 -25.08
C VAL A 122 -0.69 15.34 -25.52
N LEU A 123 -1.56 16.25 -25.94
CA LEU A 123 -1.15 17.54 -26.50
C LEU A 123 -1.26 18.65 -25.47
N LEU A 124 -0.30 19.58 -25.57
CA LEU A 124 -0.36 20.83 -24.84
C LEU A 124 -1.65 21.57 -25.21
N GLY A 125 -2.37 22.09 -24.22
CA GLY A 125 -3.60 22.78 -24.52
C GLY A 125 -4.30 23.38 -23.32
N LYS A 126 -5.29 24.23 -23.60
CA LYS A 126 -6.19 24.73 -22.56
C LYS A 126 -7.04 23.58 -22.03
N ILE A 127 -7.29 23.63 -20.73
CA ILE A 127 -8.21 22.75 -20.03
C ILE A 127 -9.48 23.53 -19.64
N ASP A 128 -10.53 22.81 -19.28
CA ASP A 128 -11.84 23.41 -18.95
C ASP A 128 -11.81 24.24 -17.66
N PHE A 129 -10.79 24.04 -16.82
CA PHE A 129 -10.62 24.77 -15.57
C PHE A 129 -9.76 26.02 -15.78
N GLN A 130 -10.16 27.12 -15.12
CA GLN A 130 -9.28 28.28 -15.01
C GLN A 130 -8.18 27.96 -14.00
N VAL A 131 -6.93 28.02 -14.45
CA VAL A 131 -5.76 27.75 -13.63
C VAL A 131 -4.89 29.00 -13.53
N SER A 132 -4.43 29.29 -12.33
CA SER A 132 -3.51 30.38 -12.02
C SER A 132 -2.45 29.92 -11.02
N LYS A 133 -1.48 30.80 -10.71
CA LYS A 133 -0.39 30.54 -9.75
C LYS A 133 0.35 29.22 -10.03
N MET A 134 0.52 28.91 -11.31
CA MET A 134 1.24 27.74 -11.79
C MET A 134 2.74 27.96 -11.59
N GLU A 135 3.35 27.19 -10.71
CA GLU A 135 4.80 27.21 -10.50
C GLU A 135 5.28 25.81 -10.09
N ALA A 136 6.54 25.49 -10.37
CA ALA A 136 7.15 24.25 -9.95
C ALA A 136 8.60 24.47 -9.51
N GLU A 137 9.11 23.54 -8.72
CA GLU A 137 10.50 23.48 -8.30
C GLU A 137 11.00 22.04 -8.32
N TYR A 138 12.31 21.88 -8.47
CA TYR A 138 12.98 20.59 -8.44
C TYR A 138 14.12 20.65 -7.43
N VAL A 139 13.97 19.91 -6.33
CA VAL A 139 14.91 19.91 -5.21
C VAL A 139 15.05 18.47 -4.72
N ASP A 140 16.29 18.03 -4.51
CA ASP A 140 16.60 16.69 -3.97
C ASP A 140 15.94 15.53 -4.73
N GLY A 141 15.88 15.63 -6.06
CA GLY A 141 15.31 14.58 -6.91
C GLY A 141 13.78 14.57 -6.98
N VAL A 142 13.09 15.52 -6.33
CA VAL A 142 11.64 15.58 -6.26
C VAL A 142 11.12 16.85 -6.93
N ILE A 143 10.07 16.71 -7.75
CA ILE A 143 9.34 17.85 -8.31
C ILE A 143 8.19 18.20 -7.37
N LYS A 144 8.03 19.49 -7.07
CA LYS A 144 6.85 20.05 -6.39
C LYS A 144 6.15 21.00 -7.34
N MET A 145 4.89 20.72 -7.61
CA MET A 145 4.03 21.48 -8.51
C MET A 145 2.95 22.20 -7.70
N TYR A 146 2.76 23.48 -7.97
CA TYR A 146 1.78 24.34 -7.32
C TYR A 146 0.82 24.92 -8.34
N ALA A 147 -0.46 25.01 -7.99
CA ALA A 147 -1.47 25.67 -8.81
C ALA A 147 -2.69 26.08 -7.98
N SER A 148 -3.43 27.08 -8.49
CA SER A 148 -4.76 27.47 -8.04
C SER A 148 -5.76 27.19 -9.17
N ILE A 149 -6.77 26.37 -8.90
CA ILE A 149 -7.77 25.93 -9.87
C ILE A 149 -9.14 26.46 -9.45
N VAL A 150 -9.86 27.11 -10.35
CA VAL A 150 -11.27 27.44 -10.12
C VAL A 150 -12.12 26.27 -10.61
N LEU A 151 -12.80 25.60 -9.69
CA LEU A 151 -13.70 24.49 -9.99
C LEU A 151 -15.12 25.03 -10.17
N PRO A 152 -15.75 24.85 -11.34
CA PRO A 152 -17.14 25.24 -11.52
C PRO A 152 -18.05 24.61 -10.44
N PRO A 153 -19.05 25.35 -9.90
CA PRO A 153 -19.92 24.85 -8.83
C PRO A 153 -20.68 23.56 -9.18
N THR A 154 -20.78 23.23 -10.47
CA THR A 154 -21.37 21.99 -10.99
C THR A 154 -20.58 20.75 -10.57
N TYR A 155 -19.28 20.87 -10.33
CA TYR A 155 -18.44 19.82 -9.77
C TYR A 155 -18.60 19.84 -8.26
N GLY A 156 -19.26 18.81 -7.71
CA GLY A 156 -19.46 18.67 -6.27
C GLY A 156 -18.15 18.69 -5.47
N LYS A 157 -18.24 18.51 -4.16
CA LYS A 157 -17.05 18.56 -3.28
C LYS A 157 -16.15 17.32 -3.35
N VAL A 158 -16.53 16.33 -4.15
CA VAL A 158 -15.75 15.11 -4.39
C VAL A 158 -15.47 15.01 -5.88
N VAL A 159 -14.20 14.97 -6.26
CA VAL A 159 -13.75 14.88 -7.65
C VAL A 159 -12.96 13.60 -7.89
N ASN A 160 -12.97 13.08 -9.11
CA ASN A 160 -12.00 12.05 -9.49
C ASN A 160 -10.68 12.73 -9.80
N HIS A 161 -9.58 12.17 -9.31
CA HIS A 161 -8.24 12.63 -9.64
C HIS A 161 -7.37 11.48 -10.13
N VAL A 162 -6.37 11.82 -10.92
CA VAL A 162 -5.36 10.89 -11.42
C VAL A 162 -4.00 11.56 -11.34
N TRP A 163 -2.95 10.78 -11.16
CA TRP A 163 -1.58 11.29 -11.11
C TRP A 163 -0.63 10.36 -11.86
N GLN A 164 0.47 10.93 -12.36
CA GLN A 164 1.47 10.18 -13.10
C GLN A 164 2.87 10.78 -12.98
N VAL A 165 3.85 9.96 -13.30
CA VAL A 165 5.25 10.34 -13.47
C VAL A 165 5.77 9.75 -14.77
N GLY A 166 6.57 10.50 -15.51
CA GLY A 166 7.09 10.08 -16.80
C GLY A 166 8.57 10.37 -17.00
N PRO A 167 9.18 9.76 -18.03
CA PRO A 167 10.63 9.66 -18.14
C PRO A 167 11.31 10.88 -18.76
N SER A 168 10.64 11.61 -19.66
CA SER A 168 11.19 12.80 -20.33
C SER A 168 10.16 13.47 -21.23
N LEU A 169 10.53 14.62 -21.80
CA LEU A 169 9.85 15.22 -22.95
C LEU A 169 10.31 14.55 -24.25
N LYS A 170 9.42 14.50 -25.25
CA LYS A 170 9.70 14.14 -26.64
C LYS A 170 10.45 15.25 -27.37
N ASN A 171 10.11 16.50 -27.07
CA ASN A 171 10.67 17.69 -27.68
C ASN A 171 10.60 18.88 -26.71
N GLU A 172 11.27 19.97 -27.10
CA GLU A 172 11.31 21.23 -26.34
C GLU A 172 9.96 21.98 -26.29
N ASN A 173 9.01 21.64 -27.18
CA ASN A 173 7.69 22.25 -27.20
C ASN A 173 6.79 21.77 -26.05
N GLY A 174 7.21 20.74 -25.33
CA GLY A 174 6.51 20.18 -24.17
C GLY A 174 5.76 18.89 -24.46
N ASP A 175 5.94 18.26 -25.62
CA ASP A 175 5.31 16.97 -25.86
C ASP A 175 5.89 15.93 -24.90
N LEU A 176 5.03 15.12 -24.28
CA LEU A 176 5.45 14.20 -23.22
C LEU A 176 5.78 12.82 -23.80
N ASN A 177 6.89 12.21 -23.35
CA ASN A 177 7.03 10.76 -23.51
C ASN A 177 6.04 10.06 -22.60
N VAL A 178 5.53 8.92 -23.07
CA VAL A 178 4.51 8.14 -22.37
C VAL A 178 5.05 7.69 -21.01
N HIS A 179 4.21 7.78 -19.98
CA HIS A 179 4.55 7.27 -18.65
C HIS A 179 4.66 5.74 -18.64
N GLY A 180 5.21 5.18 -17.55
CA GLY A 180 5.29 3.72 -17.39
C GLY A 180 3.90 3.06 -17.29
N PHE A 181 3.84 1.76 -17.57
CA PHE A 181 2.61 0.96 -17.45
C PHE A 181 2.67 -0.03 -16.28
N ALA A 182 3.53 0.23 -15.27
CA ALA A 182 3.62 -0.63 -14.10
C ALA A 182 2.30 -0.57 -13.29
N ALA A 183 2.12 -1.53 -12.40
CA ALA A 183 0.93 -1.60 -11.55
C ALA A 183 0.71 -0.27 -10.79
N ASP A 184 1.78 0.37 -10.33
CA ASP A 184 1.64 1.64 -9.64
C ASP A 184 1.15 2.77 -10.55
N ASN A 185 1.59 2.81 -11.82
CA ASN A 185 1.08 3.77 -12.77
C ASN A 185 -0.41 3.55 -13.06
N ILE A 186 -0.81 2.31 -13.34
CA ILE A 186 -2.20 1.96 -13.66
C ILE A 186 -3.13 2.27 -12.48
N ASN A 187 -2.66 2.08 -11.25
CA ASN A 187 -3.44 2.30 -10.03
C ASN A 187 -3.33 3.72 -9.46
N SER A 188 -2.71 4.66 -10.17
CA SER A 188 -2.57 6.06 -9.74
C SER A 188 -3.84 6.88 -10.03
N VAL A 189 -4.94 6.43 -9.44
CA VAL A 189 -6.29 6.99 -9.58
C VAL A 189 -7.00 7.03 -8.23
N GLY A 190 -7.92 7.99 -8.04
CA GLY A 190 -8.64 8.12 -6.79
C GLY A 190 -9.80 9.09 -6.80
N LYS A 191 -10.45 9.22 -5.65
CA LYS A 191 -11.42 10.26 -5.36
C LYS A 191 -10.85 11.21 -4.31
N LEU A 192 -10.97 12.50 -4.58
CA LEU A 192 -10.54 13.57 -3.68
C LEU A 192 -11.76 14.28 -3.11
N ASP A 193 -11.95 14.19 -1.80
CA ASP A 193 -12.88 15.06 -1.08
C ASP A 193 -12.18 16.36 -0.71
N LEU A 194 -12.62 17.45 -1.35
CA LEU A 194 -12.02 18.77 -1.24
C LEU A 194 -12.14 19.36 0.18
N MET A 195 -13.09 18.89 0.99
CA MET A 195 -13.36 19.42 2.34
C MET A 195 -12.82 18.52 3.45
N SER A 196 -12.86 17.20 3.30
CA SER A 196 -12.60 16.26 4.41
C SER A 196 -11.17 15.72 4.49
N GLY A 197 -10.25 16.15 3.61
CA GLY A 197 -8.86 15.71 3.68
C GLY A 197 -8.60 14.29 3.18
N SER A 198 -9.61 13.59 2.66
CA SER A 198 -9.44 12.25 2.09
C SER A 198 -9.16 12.32 0.60
N ALA A 199 -7.91 12.04 0.21
CA ALA A 199 -7.58 11.55 -1.12
C ALA A 199 -7.63 10.01 -1.09
N GLY A 200 -8.82 9.45 -1.34
CA GLY A 200 -9.04 8.02 -1.31
C GLY A 200 -8.70 7.36 -2.64
N GLY A 201 -7.60 6.59 -2.70
CA GLY A 201 -7.34 5.66 -3.80
C GLY A 201 -8.51 4.69 -3.96
N SER A 202 -9.23 4.82 -5.07
CA SER A 202 -10.38 3.98 -5.40
C SER A 202 -9.96 3.02 -6.49
N SER A 203 -9.71 1.76 -6.13
CA SER A 203 -9.79 0.65 -7.09
C SER A 203 -11.23 0.58 -7.60
N GLY A 204 -11.44 0.76 -8.91
CA GLY A 204 -12.76 0.82 -9.57
C GLY A 204 -13.68 -0.39 -9.32
N GLY A 205 -14.99 -0.35 -9.62
CA GLY A 205 -15.72 0.60 -10.46
C GLY A 205 -17.22 0.69 -10.17
N GLY A 206 -17.97 1.17 -11.16
CA GLY A 206 -19.31 1.81 -11.08
C GLY A 206 -20.47 0.92 -10.62
N GLY A 207 -21.70 1.40 -10.44
CA GLY A 207 -22.31 2.71 -10.67
C GLY A 207 -23.79 2.65 -10.20
N SER A 208 -24.52 3.76 -10.39
CA SER A 208 -25.98 3.93 -10.17
C SER A 208 -26.39 4.13 -8.70
N THR A 209 -27.29 5.03 -8.29
CA THR A 209 -28.03 6.13 -8.91
C THR A 209 -28.56 7.00 -7.75
N SER A 210 -28.77 8.27 -8.04
CA SER A 210 -29.42 9.27 -7.18
C SER A 210 -30.62 8.75 -6.38
N THR A 211 -30.70 9.12 -5.11
CA THR A 211 -32.00 9.39 -4.48
C THR A 211 -31.88 10.59 -3.56
N THR A 212 -32.68 11.59 -3.89
CA THR A 212 -32.98 12.83 -3.17
C THR A 212 -33.54 12.54 -1.79
N SER A 213 -33.17 13.36 -0.79
CA SER A 213 -34.06 14.04 0.18
C SER A 213 -33.47 14.20 1.59
N THR A 214 -33.21 15.47 1.92
CA THR A 214 -33.72 16.23 3.07
C THR A 214 -33.26 15.92 4.51
N SER A 215 -32.70 17.00 5.09
CA SER A 215 -32.74 17.48 6.49
C SER A 215 -32.06 16.70 7.62
N SER A 216 -31.20 17.48 8.30
CA SER A 216 -31.01 17.56 9.75
C SER A 216 -30.55 16.31 10.51
N GLY A 217 -29.30 16.36 10.98
CA GLY A 217 -28.83 15.50 12.05
C GLY A 217 -27.35 15.25 11.97
N SER A 218 -26.59 15.81 12.92
CA SER A 218 -25.18 15.54 13.16
C SER A 218 -24.88 14.03 13.14
N ALA A 219 -24.17 13.54 12.11
CA ALA A 219 -23.86 12.11 11.97
C ALA A 219 -22.36 11.85 11.70
N LYS A 220 -21.71 11.31 12.75
CA LYS A 220 -20.45 10.54 12.83
C LYS A 220 -19.68 10.27 11.52
N SER A 221 -18.54 10.96 11.39
CA SER A 221 -17.40 10.70 10.50
C SER A 221 -16.61 9.39 10.80
N GLY A 222 -17.25 8.35 11.36
CA GLY A 222 -16.59 7.13 11.86
C GLY A 222 -16.53 5.93 10.89
N GLY A 223 -17.25 5.97 9.77
CA GLY A 223 -17.42 4.80 8.89
C GLY A 223 -16.30 4.54 7.87
N ILE A 224 -15.70 5.59 7.31
CA ILE A 224 -14.68 5.47 6.25
C ILE A 224 -13.27 5.31 6.84
N SER A 225 -12.95 6.08 7.88
CA SER A 225 -11.71 5.95 8.66
C SER A 225 -11.58 4.58 9.32
N SER A 226 -12.68 4.00 9.80
CA SER A 226 -12.69 2.65 10.36
C SER A 226 -12.46 1.57 9.31
N LYS A 227 -12.95 1.73 8.07
CA LYS A 227 -12.72 0.76 6.98
C LYS A 227 -11.25 0.73 6.55
N LEU A 228 -10.59 1.89 6.45
CA LEU A 228 -9.14 1.96 6.16
C LEU A 228 -8.30 1.40 7.30
N LYS A 229 -8.61 1.76 8.56
CA LYS A 229 -7.95 1.17 9.74
C LYS A 229 -8.10 -0.36 9.77
N LYS A 230 -9.28 -0.89 9.47
CA LYS A 230 -9.51 -2.34 9.39
C LYS A 230 -8.71 -3.01 8.26
N LYS A 231 -8.58 -2.37 7.09
CA LYS A 231 -7.73 -2.88 5.99
C LYS A 231 -6.26 -2.93 6.40
N ASN A 232 -5.75 -1.88 7.05
CA ASN A 232 -4.37 -1.83 7.54
C ASN A 232 -4.13 -2.88 8.62
N ILE A 233 -5.06 -3.01 9.59
CA ILE A 233 -5.01 -4.04 10.64
C ILE A 233 -5.01 -5.45 10.02
N HIS A 234 -5.89 -5.73 9.06
CA HIS A 234 -5.91 -7.01 8.35
C HIS A 234 -4.58 -7.30 7.63
N GLY A 235 -4.01 -6.31 6.94
CA GLY A 235 -2.72 -6.45 6.27
C GLY A 235 -1.58 -6.75 7.23
N VAL A 236 -1.45 -5.99 8.32
CA VAL A 236 -0.40 -6.17 9.34
C VAL A 236 -0.54 -7.52 10.05
N LEU A 237 -1.74 -7.89 10.49
CA LEU A 237 -1.97 -9.18 11.17
C LEU A 237 -1.57 -10.36 10.26
N ASN A 238 -1.93 -10.31 8.97
CA ASN A 238 -1.57 -11.38 8.05
C ASN A 238 -0.09 -11.37 7.66
N ALA A 239 0.56 -10.20 7.59
CA ALA A 239 2.01 -10.14 7.37
C ALA A 239 2.80 -10.76 8.55
N VAL A 240 2.41 -10.46 9.79
CA VAL A 240 3.06 -11.04 10.98
C VAL A 240 2.80 -12.55 11.08
N SER A 241 1.56 -12.99 10.84
CA SER A 241 1.20 -14.41 10.88
C SER A 241 1.86 -15.21 9.75
N TRP A 242 1.50 -14.91 8.50
CA TRP A 242 1.88 -15.69 7.32
C TRP A 242 3.26 -15.35 6.75
N GLY A 243 3.68 -14.09 6.87
CA GLY A 243 4.97 -13.64 6.35
C GLY A 243 6.14 -13.89 7.29
N MET A 244 5.89 -14.05 8.59
CA MET A 244 6.95 -14.12 9.61
C MET A 244 6.85 -15.36 10.51
N LEU A 245 5.80 -15.48 11.32
CA LEU A 245 5.72 -16.52 12.36
C LEU A 245 5.67 -17.95 11.79
N PHE A 246 4.86 -18.19 10.76
CA PHE A 246 4.78 -19.50 10.11
C PHE A 246 6.10 -19.93 9.44
N PRO A 247 6.76 -19.10 8.60
CA PRO A 247 8.07 -19.40 8.06
C PRO A 247 9.15 -19.63 9.13
N ILE A 248 9.20 -18.78 10.16
CA ILE A 248 10.18 -18.92 11.26
C ILE A 248 10.00 -20.26 11.98
N GLY A 249 8.76 -20.61 12.32
CA GLY A 249 8.46 -21.91 12.94
C GLY A 249 8.91 -23.10 12.07
N ALA A 250 8.72 -23.04 10.75
CA ALA A 250 9.17 -24.08 9.83
C ALA A 250 10.70 -24.19 9.74
N VAL A 251 11.39 -23.03 9.70
CA VAL A 251 12.86 -22.96 9.70
C VAL A 251 13.44 -23.54 11.00
N ILE A 252 12.85 -23.21 12.15
CA ILE A 252 13.23 -23.76 13.46
C ILE A 252 13.12 -25.29 13.47
N ALA A 253 12.00 -25.85 13.03
CA ALA A 253 11.83 -27.30 12.97
C ALA A 253 12.79 -27.97 11.97
N ARG A 254 13.17 -27.28 10.90
CA ARG A 254 14.10 -27.80 9.90
C ARG A 254 15.55 -27.83 10.40
N TYR A 255 16.00 -26.75 11.03
CA TYR A 255 17.43 -26.58 11.35
C TYR A 255 17.78 -26.85 12.81
N LEU A 256 16.89 -26.57 13.76
CA LEU A 256 17.19 -26.77 15.19
C LEU A 256 16.90 -28.20 15.66
N ARG A 257 16.05 -28.95 14.95
CA ARG A 257 15.76 -30.37 15.24
C ARG A 257 16.99 -31.29 15.14
N VAL A 258 18.01 -30.90 14.38
CA VAL A 258 19.20 -31.73 14.13
C VAL A 258 20.17 -31.72 15.33
N PHE A 259 20.04 -30.75 16.23
CA PHE A 259 20.93 -30.63 17.39
C PHE A 259 20.30 -31.29 18.63
N GLU A 260 20.97 -32.30 19.18
CA GLU A 260 20.56 -32.97 20.43
C GLU A 260 20.47 -31.99 21.61
N ALA A 261 21.35 -30.99 21.66
CA ALA A 261 21.34 -29.93 22.66
C ALA A 261 20.09 -29.02 22.61
N ALA A 262 19.36 -29.03 21.49
CA ALA A 262 18.14 -28.25 21.31
C ALA A 262 16.88 -29.08 21.57
N ASP A 263 16.99 -30.36 21.97
CA ASP A 263 15.84 -31.19 22.34
C ASP A 263 15.50 -30.99 23.83
N PRO A 264 14.24 -30.72 24.23
CA PRO A 264 13.02 -30.54 23.42
C PRO A 264 12.72 -29.08 23.02
N ALA A 265 13.64 -28.15 23.24
CA ALA A 265 13.44 -26.71 23.02
C ALA A 265 13.02 -26.35 21.58
N TRP A 266 13.60 -26.99 20.56
CA TRP A 266 13.23 -26.76 19.15
C TRP A 266 11.75 -27.06 18.90
N PHE A 267 11.21 -28.08 19.57
CA PHE A 267 9.82 -28.51 19.43
C PHE A 267 8.88 -27.50 20.07
N TYR A 268 9.16 -27.06 21.31
CA TYR A 268 8.36 -26.02 21.97
C TYR A 268 8.41 -24.70 21.21
N LEU A 269 9.57 -24.32 20.67
CA LEU A 269 9.70 -23.08 19.90
C LEU A 269 8.96 -23.17 18.55
N HIS A 270 9.05 -24.30 17.86
CA HIS A 270 8.23 -24.56 16.67
C HIS A 270 6.73 -24.46 16.97
N VAL A 271 6.27 -25.18 18.00
CA VAL A 271 4.85 -25.18 18.42
C VAL A 271 4.40 -23.77 18.81
N PHE A 272 5.23 -23.01 19.55
CA PHE A 272 4.93 -21.63 19.92
C PHE A 272 4.75 -20.72 18.71
N CYS A 273 5.66 -20.77 17.73
CA CYS A 273 5.55 -19.99 16.50
C CYS A 273 4.30 -20.37 15.67
N GLN A 274 3.99 -21.66 15.57
CA GLN A 274 2.82 -22.15 14.85
C GLN A 274 1.51 -21.73 15.52
N LEU A 275 1.39 -21.89 16.85
CA LEU A 275 0.18 -21.54 17.60
C LEU A 275 -0.05 -20.02 17.65
N SER A 276 1.00 -19.23 17.91
CA SER A 276 0.90 -17.76 17.90
C SER A 276 0.59 -17.22 16.50
N GLY A 277 1.26 -17.76 15.47
CA GLY A 277 0.98 -17.45 14.07
C GLY A 277 -0.47 -17.75 13.69
N TYR A 278 -0.99 -18.91 14.10
CA TYR A 278 -2.39 -19.27 13.88
C TYR A 278 -3.37 -18.34 14.60
N ALA A 279 -3.16 -18.05 15.89
CA ALA A 279 -4.03 -17.16 16.65
C ALA A 279 -4.13 -15.74 16.05
N ILE A 280 -2.99 -15.18 15.64
CA ILE A 280 -2.93 -13.88 14.95
C ILE A 280 -3.59 -13.97 13.56
N GLY A 281 -3.36 -15.07 12.84
CA GLY A 281 -3.96 -15.35 11.54
C GLY A 281 -5.50 -15.43 11.58
N VAL A 282 -6.07 -16.05 12.62
CA VAL A 282 -7.53 -16.08 12.87
C VAL A 282 -8.09 -14.66 13.04
N ALA A 283 -7.43 -13.80 13.81
CA ALA A 283 -7.83 -12.40 13.99
C ALA A 283 -7.75 -11.62 12.66
N GLY A 284 -6.69 -11.84 11.87
CA GLY A 284 -6.54 -11.29 10.54
C GLY A 284 -7.65 -11.74 9.58
N TRP A 285 -7.96 -13.04 9.56
CA TRP A 285 -9.01 -13.64 8.75
C TRP A 285 -10.41 -13.13 9.12
N ALA A 286 -10.74 -13.07 10.41
CA ALA A 286 -12.01 -12.54 10.91
C ALA A 286 -12.20 -11.07 10.51
N THR A 287 -11.15 -10.25 10.63
CA THR A 287 -11.15 -8.86 10.17
C THR A 287 -11.35 -8.77 8.64
N GLY A 288 -10.74 -9.70 7.89
CA GLY A 288 -10.92 -9.84 6.44
C GLY A 288 -12.35 -10.19 6.02
N LEU A 289 -13.01 -11.10 6.74
CA LEU A 289 -14.43 -11.41 6.52
C LEU A 289 -15.33 -10.22 6.83
N GLN A 290 -15.03 -9.48 7.90
CA GLN A 290 -15.79 -8.28 8.26
C GLN A 290 -15.64 -7.18 7.19
N LEU A 291 -14.44 -7.03 6.61
CA LEU A 291 -14.21 -6.16 5.45
C LEU A 291 -14.98 -6.63 4.21
N GLY A 292 -15.07 -7.94 3.98
CA GLY A 292 -15.82 -8.54 2.87
C GLY A 292 -17.34 -8.32 2.97
N LYS A 293 -17.93 -8.45 4.17
CA LYS A 293 -19.35 -8.16 4.41
C LYS A 293 -19.70 -6.68 4.20
N GLN A 294 -18.75 -5.78 4.43
CA GLN A 294 -18.88 -4.32 4.23
C GLN A 294 -18.52 -3.85 2.81
N ALA A 295 -18.23 -4.79 1.90
CA ALA A 295 -17.94 -4.56 0.50
C ALA A 295 -18.90 -5.40 -0.35
N GLN A 296 -20.18 -5.02 -0.39
CA GLN A 296 -21.10 -5.57 -1.38
C GLN A 296 -20.70 -5.07 -2.76
N GLY A 297 -20.35 -5.99 -3.65
CA GLY A 297 -20.03 -5.71 -5.05
C GLY A 297 -18.54 -5.80 -5.36
N PHE A 298 -18.17 -6.87 -6.08
CA PHE A 298 -16.96 -7.04 -6.89
C PHE A 298 -15.66 -6.37 -6.40
N GLY A 299 -14.90 -7.07 -5.56
CA GLY A 299 -13.51 -6.72 -5.26
C GLY A 299 -12.72 -7.88 -4.67
N ASN A 300 -11.74 -8.39 -5.42
CA ASN A 300 -10.73 -9.39 -5.06
C ASN A 300 -11.23 -10.78 -4.62
N THR A 301 -12.08 -11.40 -5.44
CA THR A 301 -12.47 -12.82 -5.30
C THR A 301 -11.26 -13.75 -5.25
N LEU A 302 -10.20 -13.48 -6.02
CA LEU A 302 -8.97 -14.28 -6.00
C LEU A 302 -8.24 -14.25 -4.65
N HIS A 303 -7.91 -13.07 -4.11
CA HIS A 303 -7.26 -12.94 -2.81
C HIS A 303 -8.11 -13.54 -1.69
N ARG A 304 -9.43 -13.34 -1.74
CA ARG A 304 -10.37 -13.94 -0.79
C ARG A 304 -10.37 -15.47 -0.88
N ASN A 305 -10.43 -16.03 -2.08
CA ASN A 305 -10.43 -17.48 -2.29
C ASN A 305 -9.10 -18.09 -1.84
N ILE A 306 -7.96 -17.51 -2.24
CA ILE A 306 -6.62 -17.94 -1.80
C ILE A 306 -6.53 -17.86 -0.26
N GLY A 307 -6.96 -16.75 0.33
CA GLY A 307 -6.93 -16.57 1.79
C GLY A 307 -7.80 -17.58 2.54
N ILE A 308 -9.00 -17.90 2.02
CA ILE A 308 -9.87 -18.94 2.59
C ILE A 308 -9.21 -20.31 2.45
N THR A 309 -8.68 -20.66 1.29
CA THR A 309 -8.00 -21.94 1.06
C THR A 309 -6.80 -22.12 1.98
N LEU A 310 -5.93 -21.11 2.10
CA LEU A 310 -4.77 -21.13 3.00
C LEU A 310 -5.21 -21.28 4.46
N PHE A 311 -6.21 -20.51 4.89
CA PHE A 311 -6.72 -20.59 6.27
C PHE A 311 -7.32 -21.96 6.60
N THR A 312 -8.03 -22.58 5.66
CA THR A 312 -8.54 -23.95 5.78
C THR A 312 -7.39 -24.94 5.96
N PHE A 313 -6.35 -24.88 5.11
CA PHE A 313 -5.20 -25.77 5.24
C PHE A 313 -4.41 -25.56 6.54
N ALA A 314 -4.21 -24.33 7.00
CA ALA A 314 -3.56 -24.07 8.29
C ALA A 314 -4.40 -24.57 9.47
N THR A 315 -5.73 -24.43 9.41
CA THR A 315 -6.63 -24.97 10.44
C THR A 315 -6.55 -26.50 10.48
N LEU A 316 -6.51 -27.16 9.32
CA LEU A 316 -6.27 -28.60 9.24
C LEU A 316 -4.90 -28.98 9.80
N GLN A 317 -3.85 -28.21 9.51
CA GLN A 317 -2.50 -28.45 10.01
C GLN A 317 -2.39 -28.32 11.53
N VAL A 318 -3.16 -27.42 12.16
CA VAL A 318 -3.19 -27.22 13.62
C VAL A 318 -4.09 -28.23 14.34
N ILE A 319 -5.22 -28.63 13.73
CA ILE A 319 -6.16 -29.61 14.30
C ILE A 319 -5.67 -31.04 14.12
N THR A 320 -4.93 -31.33 13.05
CA THR A 320 -4.23 -32.61 12.92
C THR A 320 -3.23 -32.68 14.06
N PRO A 321 -3.45 -33.54 15.06
CA PRO A 321 -2.70 -33.40 16.28
C PRO A 321 -1.22 -33.70 15.97
N PRO A 322 -0.27 -32.99 16.61
CA PRO A 322 1.15 -33.32 16.51
C PRO A 322 1.42 -34.80 16.81
N THR A 323 0.51 -35.43 17.58
CA THR A 323 0.50 -36.86 17.87
C THR A 323 0.27 -37.75 16.66
N ILE A 324 -0.29 -37.33 15.51
CA ILE A 324 -0.32 -38.20 14.31
C ILE A 324 1.07 -38.27 13.67
N PHE A 325 1.82 -37.17 13.66
CA PHE A 325 3.19 -37.16 13.12
C PHE A 325 4.19 -37.88 14.04
N PHE A 326 3.95 -37.85 15.36
CA PHE A 326 4.76 -38.57 16.35
C PHE A 326 4.24 -39.98 16.70
N SER A 327 2.95 -40.26 16.56
CA SER A 327 2.43 -41.64 16.67
C SER A 327 3.00 -42.50 15.54
N PHE A 328 3.29 -41.95 14.37
CA PHE A 328 4.09 -42.67 13.37
C PHE A 328 5.57 -42.87 13.79
N ARG A 329 6.16 -41.97 14.60
CA ARG A 329 7.50 -42.18 15.17
C ARG A 329 7.50 -43.23 16.28
N ASP A 330 6.45 -43.28 17.09
CA ASP A 330 6.24 -44.32 18.10
C ASP A 330 5.80 -45.66 17.47
N GLN A 331 5.11 -45.65 16.33
CA GLN A 331 4.78 -46.87 15.57
C GLN A 331 6.02 -47.46 14.88
N HIS A 332 7.01 -46.64 14.52
CA HIS A 332 8.32 -47.14 14.05
C HIS A 332 9.18 -47.71 15.18
N LEU A 333 9.01 -47.24 16.42
CA LEU A 333 9.63 -47.84 17.60
C LEU A 333 8.91 -49.13 18.03
N MET A 334 7.58 -49.17 17.98
CA MET A 334 6.77 -50.36 18.30
C MET A 334 6.87 -51.49 17.26
N ARG A 335 7.31 -51.20 16.02
CA ARG A 335 7.59 -52.23 15.01
C ARG A 335 9.00 -52.80 15.11
N SER A 336 9.88 -52.20 15.92
CA SER A 336 11.20 -52.78 16.23
C SER A 336 11.16 -53.76 17.39
N ASP A 337 10.12 -53.70 18.24
CA ASP A 337 9.97 -54.60 19.39
C ASP A 337 9.26 -55.94 19.07
N PHE A 338 8.73 -56.12 17.85
CA PHE A 338 8.10 -57.40 17.44
C PHE A 338 9.07 -58.33 16.67
N LEU A 339 10.31 -57.90 16.41
CA LEU A 339 11.35 -58.73 15.77
C LEU A 339 12.37 -59.31 16.77
N THR A 340 12.18 -59.09 18.07
CA THR A 340 13.03 -59.62 19.15
C THR A 340 12.33 -60.74 19.93
N LEU A 341 11.48 -61.53 19.26
CA LEU A 341 10.81 -62.71 19.81
C LEU A 341 10.91 -63.93 18.88
N ILE A 342 11.98 -63.97 18.08
CA ILE A 342 12.51 -65.20 17.46
C ILE A 342 14.04 -65.20 17.65
N VAL A 343 14.46 -65.38 18.90
CA VAL A 343 15.46 -66.36 19.34
C VAL A 343 15.05 -66.79 20.75
#